data_AF-A0A536G380-F1
#
_entry.id   AF-A0A536G380-F1
#
_cell.length_a   1.000
_cell.length_b   1.000
_cell.length_c   1.000
_cell.angle_alpha   90.00
_cell.angle_beta   90.00
_cell.angle_gamma   90.00
#
_symmetry.space_group_name_H-M   'P 1'
#
loop_
_entity.id
_entity.type
_entity.pdbx_description
1 polymer ?
#
loop_
_entity_poly.entity_id
_entity_poly.type
_entity_poly.pdbx_seq_one_letter_code
_entity_poly.pdbx_strand_id
1 'polypeptide(L)'
;MVCVQPRRIKRPVIALTAPGHLWPVSGLINPASEPLITAAEAAIDTVISDGRFALIGRINHQFRVRLSNPTQLDRYLHQGQRPPRFPAGGRSRLHALWKSRKPGTQIEVTEFMAIIALRAIDRFHD
;
A
#
# COMPACT_ATOMS: atom_id res chain seq x y z
N MET A 1 -16.92 -12.16 -3.85
CA MET A 1 -16.38 -10.81 -4.13
C MET A 1 -15.16 -10.59 -3.25
N VAL A 2 -14.09 -9.99 -3.80
CA VAL A 2 -12.90 -9.62 -3.05
C VAL A 2 -12.70 -8.12 -3.16
N CYS A 3 -12.65 -7.43 -2.01
CA CYS A 3 -12.35 -6.02 -1.93
C CYS A 3 -10.89 -5.86 -1.45
N VAL A 4 -10.13 -5.01 -2.14
CA VAL A 4 -8.75 -4.67 -1.78
C VAL A 4 -8.69 -3.20 -1.41
N GLN A 5 -8.17 -2.89 -0.23
CA GLN A 5 -8.12 -1.53 0.29
C GLN A 5 -6.72 -1.17 0.80
N PRO A 6 -6.24 0.07 0.62
CA PRO A 6 -5.04 0.55 1.30
C PRO A 6 -5.21 0.51 2.82
N ARG A 7 -4.15 0.20 3.58
CA ARG A 7 -4.22 0.20 5.05
C ARG A 7 -4.16 1.62 5.63
N ARG A 8 -5.10 1.93 6.53
CA ARG A 8 -5.24 3.25 7.22
C ARG A 8 -4.01 3.71 8.02
N ILE A 9 -3.31 2.78 8.68
CA ILE A 9 -2.32 3.12 9.74
C ILE A 9 -0.87 2.88 9.30
N LYS A 10 -0.63 2.05 8.28
CA LYS A 10 0.73 1.69 7.88
C LYS A 10 1.16 2.50 6.65
N ARG A 11 2.14 3.37 6.88
CA ARG A 11 2.78 4.18 5.85
C ARG A 11 3.63 3.29 4.93
N PRO A 12 3.61 3.51 3.60
CA PRO A 12 4.57 2.86 2.72
C PRO A 12 5.99 3.17 3.19
N VAL A 13 6.89 2.20 3.12
CA VAL A 13 8.28 2.37 3.54
C VAL A 13 9.20 2.21 2.34
N ILE A 14 10.16 3.12 2.21
CA ILE A 14 11.21 3.07 1.20
C ILE A 14 12.50 2.59 1.84
N ALA A 15 13.15 1.64 1.17
CA ALA A 15 14.49 1.20 1.48
C ALA A 15 15.31 0.99 0.20
N LEU A 16 16.63 0.95 0.34
CA LEU A 16 17.52 0.41 -0.67
C LEU A 16 17.87 -1.02 -0.30
N THR A 17 17.91 -1.90 -1.29
CA THR A 17 18.17 -3.33 -1.10
C THR A 17 19.29 -3.79 -2.02
N ALA A 18 20.13 -4.68 -1.50
CA ALA A 18 21.07 -5.47 -2.27
C ALA A 18 21.07 -6.89 -1.68
N PRO A 19 21.65 -7.89 -2.34
CA PRO A 19 21.79 -9.22 -1.75
C PRO A 19 22.38 -9.14 -0.33
N GLY A 20 21.63 -9.64 0.66
CA GLY A 20 22.01 -9.63 2.07
C GLY A 20 21.99 -8.28 2.79
N HIS A 21 21.58 -7.18 2.14
CA HIS A 21 21.63 -5.83 2.73
C HIS A 21 20.35 -5.04 2.51
N LEU A 22 19.94 -4.30 3.55
CA LEU A 22 18.79 -3.39 3.56
C LEU A 22 19.20 -2.08 4.21
N TRP A 23 19.00 -0.97 3.50
CA TRP A 23 19.23 0.38 4.02
C TRP A 23 17.92 1.15 4.05
N PRO A 24 17.32 1.37 5.24
CA PRO A 24 16.09 2.15 5.38
C PRO A 24 16.29 3.60 4.92
N VAL A 25 15.37 4.08 4.08
CA VAL A 25 15.34 5.46 3.61
C VAL A 25 14.34 6.27 4.44
N SER A 26 13.05 5.97 4.33
CA SER A 26 12.00 6.70 5.06
C SER A 26 10.64 6.01 4.95
N GLY A 27 9.78 6.22 5.94
CA GLY A 27 8.33 6.03 5.78
C GLY A 27 7.71 7.21 5.04
N LEU A 28 6.96 6.94 3.98
CA LEU A 28 6.26 7.96 3.21
C LEU A 28 5.05 8.51 3.97
N ILE A 29 4.76 9.78 3.75
CA ILE A 29 3.53 10.40 4.21
C ILE A 29 2.49 10.14 3.12
N ASN A 30 1.53 9.28 3.41
CA ASN A 30 0.40 9.06 2.51
C ASN A 30 -0.59 10.22 2.68
N PRO A 31 -0.86 11.04 1.64
CA PRO A 31 -1.95 12.01 1.71
C PRO A 31 -3.25 11.27 2.04
N ALA A 32 -3.92 11.72 3.10
CA ALA A 32 -4.98 10.98 3.77
C ALA A 32 -6.00 10.41 2.79
N SER A 33 -5.88 9.11 2.54
CA SER A 33 -6.93 8.26 1.99
C SER A 33 -7.94 7.87 3.07
N GLU A 34 -7.79 8.39 4.30
CA GLU A 34 -8.63 8.07 5.44
C GLU A 34 -10.13 8.30 5.17
N PRO A 35 -10.58 9.41 4.56
CA PRO A 35 -12.00 9.56 4.20
C PRO A 35 -12.47 8.49 3.21
N LEU A 36 -11.63 8.10 2.24
CA LEU A 36 -11.95 7.08 1.25
C LEU A 36 -11.98 5.67 1.86
N ILE A 37 -11.04 5.38 2.77
CA ILE A 37 -11.00 4.12 3.50
C ILE A 37 -12.23 4.01 4.40
N THR A 38 -12.54 5.06 5.16
CA THR A 38 -13.73 5.10 6.03
C THR A 38 -15.02 4.93 5.21
N ALA A 39 -15.14 5.61 4.07
CA ALA A 39 -16.31 5.46 3.19
C ALA A 39 -16.42 4.04 2.62
N ALA A 40 -15.30 3.42 2.23
CA ALA A 40 -15.29 2.07 1.72
C ALA A 40 -15.57 1.02 2.80
N GLU A 41 -15.11 1.23 4.04
CA GLU A 41 -15.47 0.41 5.21
C GLU A 41 -16.97 0.50 5.50
N ALA A 42 -17.53 1.72 5.56
CA ALA A 42 -18.96 1.91 5.76
C ALA A 42 -19.81 1.25 4.66
N ALA A 43 -19.41 1.36 3.39
CA ALA A 43 -20.12 0.70 2.30
C ALA A 43 -20.10 -0.84 2.41
N ILE A 44 -18.99 -1.42 2.88
CA ILE A 44 -18.89 -2.86 3.15
C ILE A 44 -19.83 -3.25 4.29
N ASP A 45 -19.83 -2.47 5.39
CA ASP A 45 -20.68 -2.75 6.53
C ASP A 45 -22.17 -2.71 6.15
N THR A 46 -22.59 -1.75 5.31
CA THR A 46 -23.97 -1.65 4.82
C THR A 46 -24.39 -2.90 4.04
N VAL A 47 -23.58 -3.39 3.09
CA VAL A 47 -23.97 -4.57 2.28
C VAL A 47 -24.02 -5.85 3.11
N ILE A 48 -23.27 -5.91 4.22
CA ILE A 48 -23.34 -6.99 5.20
C ILE A 48 -24.60 -6.86 6.05
N SER A 49 -24.90 -5.67 6.58
CA SER A 49 -26.09 -5.43 7.41
C SER A 49 -27.39 -5.65 6.65
N ASP A 50 -27.41 -5.32 5.35
CA ASP A 50 -28.54 -5.58 4.46
C ASP A 50 -28.77 -7.08 4.20
N GLY A 51 -27.83 -7.94 4.61
CA GLY A 51 -27.86 -9.38 4.38
C GLY A 51 -27.70 -9.77 2.91
N ARG A 52 -27.09 -8.90 2.09
CA ARG A 52 -26.74 -9.19 0.69
C ARG A 52 -25.44 -9.98 0.58
N PHE A 53 -24.55 -9.80 1.54
CA PHE A 53 -23.26 -10.49 1.60
C PHE A 53 -22.95 -10.97 3.01
N ALA A 54 -22.23 -12.10 3.10
CA ALA A 54 -21.60 -12.58 4.32
C ALA A 54 -20.09 -12.28 4.29
N LEU A 55 -19.53 -11.83 5.41
CA LEU A 55 -18.09 -11.72 5.57
C LEU A 55 -17.47 -13.11 5.73
N ILE A 56 -16.54 -13.45 4.84
CA ILE A 56 -15.77 -14.69 4.90
C ILE A 56 -14.47 -14.48 5.68
N GLY A 57 -13.84 -13.32 5.50
CA GLY A 57 -12.64 -12.98 6.25
C GLY A 57 -12.04 -11.64 5.86
N ARG A 58 -11.19 -11.12 6.74
CA ARG A 58 -10.40 -9.92 6.54
C ARG A 58 -8.97 -10.21 6.94
N ILE A 59 -8.05 -10.10 5.98
CA ILE A 59 -6.61 -10.29 6.24
C ILE A 59 -5.84 -9.02 5.89
N ASN A 60 -4.72 -8.82 6.59
CA ASN A 60 -3.79 -7.76 6.27
C ASN A 60 -2.62 -8.37 5.53
N HIS A 61 -2.31 -7.81 4.38
CA HIS A 61 -1.20 -8.27 3.56
C HIS A 61 -0.16 -7.17 3.44
N GLN A 62 1.11 -7.58 3.55
CA GLN A 62 2.26 -6.73 3.26
C GLN A 62 2.87 -7.25 1.96
N PHE A 63 3.12 -6.35 1.02
CA PHE A 63 3.80 -6.67 -0.23
C PHE A 63 4.97 -5.71 -0.46
N ARG A 64 5.89 -6.15 -1.33
CA ARG A 64 7.13 -5.43 -1.63
C ARG A 64 7.26 -5.27 -3.14
N VAL A 65 7.52 -4.05 -3.58
CA VAL A 65 7.81 -3.73 -4.98
C VAL A 65 9.28 -3.33 -5.08
N ARG A 66 10.01 -3.95 -6.01
CA ARG A 66 11.42 -3.65 -6.26
C ARG A 66 11.56 -2.86 -7.55
N LEU A 67 12.22 -1.73 -7.46
CA LEU A 67 12.39 -0.74 -8.52
C LEU A 67 13.87 -0.53 -8.78
N SER A 68 14.23 -0.46 -10.05
CA SER A 68 15.62 -0.43 -10.49
C SER A 68 16.29 0.93 -10.37
N ASN A 69 15.52 2.01 -10.19
CA ASN A 69 16.07 3.37 -10.07
C ASN A 69 15.05 4.40 -9.52
N PRO A 70 15.52 5.61 -9.13
CA PRO A 70 14.67 6.69 -8.64
C PRO A 70 13.59 7.16 -9.64
N THR A 71 13.83 7.06 -10.95
CA THR A 71 12.84 7.42 -11.97
C THR A 71 11.65 6.45 -11.95
N GLN A 72 11.91 5.15 -11.79
CA GLN A 72 10.84 4.16 -11.62
C GLN A 72 10.10 4.38 -10.30
N LEU A 73 10.79 4.75 -9.22
CA LEU A 73 10.15 5.13 -7.96
C LEU A 73 9.23 6.33 -8.13
N ASP A 74 9.70 7.38 -8.80
CA ASP A 74 8.89 8.57 -9.04
C ASP A 74 7.63 8.21 -9.84
N ARG A 75 7.76 7.44 -10.93
CA ARG A 75 6.61 6.95 -11.70
C ARG A 75 5.66 6.13 -10.84
N TYR A 76 6.18 5.19 -10.04
CA TYR A 76 5.40 4.33 -9.18
C TYR A 76 4.53 5.13 -8.19
N LEU A 77 5.13 6.14 -7.53
CA LEU A 77 4.42 6.96 -6.55
C LEU A 77 3.33 7.84 -7.17
N HIS A 78 3.49 8.24 -8.44
CA HIS A 78 2.56 9.14 -9.13
C HIS A 78 1.45 8.43 -9.93
N GLN A 79 1.30 7.10 -9.82
CA GLN A 79 0.22 6.37 -10.49
C GLN A 79 -1.17 6.61 -9.86
N GLY A 80 -1.26 7.14 -8.64
CA GLY A 80 -2.53 7.38 -7.94
C GLY A 80 -2.96 8.85 -7.91
N GLN A 81 -4.25 9.10 -7.62
CA GLN A 81 -4.81 10.46 -7.52
C GLN A 81 -4.16 11.34 -6.44
N ARG A 82 -3.58 10.74 -5.40
CA ARG A 82 -2.84 11.45 -4.34
C ARG A 82 -1.54 10.72 -4.04
N PRO A 83 -0.40 11.12 -4.63
CA PRO A 83 0.85 10.40 -4.49
C PRO A 83 1.39 10.47 -3.06
N PRO A 84 1.95 9.38 -2.50
CA PRO A 84 2.66 9.45 -1.24
C PRO A 84 3.87 10.38 -1.35
N ARG A 85 4.11 11.19 -0.33
CA ARG A 85 5.23 12.15 -0.32
C ARG A 85 6.31 11.75 0.68
N PHE A 86 7.55 12.09 0.37
CA PHE A 86 8.64 11.96 1.33
C PHE A 86 8.44 12.92 2.52
N PRO A 87 8.78 12.51 3.75
CA PRO A 87 8.97 13.47 4.84
C PRO A 87 10.16 14.39 4.52
N ALA A 88 10.29 15.49 5.25
CA ALA A 88 11.42 16.41 5.11
C ALA A 88 12.75 15.65 5.19
N GLY A 89 13.66 15.91 4.25
CA GLY A 89 14.95 15.23 4.14
C GLY A 89 14.92 13.79 3.60
N GLY A 90 13.75 13.13 3.50
CA GLY A 90 13.64 11.75 3.02
C GLY A 90 14.10 11.57 1.58
N ARG A 91 13.74 12.51 0.70
CA ARG A 91 14.17 12.51 -0.70
C ARG A 91 15.68 12.74 -0.82
N SER A 92 16.24 13.66 -0.04
CA SER A 92 17.69 13.91 0.00
C SER A 92 18.47 12.68 0.48
N ARG A 93 17.99 12.01 1.53
CA ARG A 93 18.56 10.74 2.01
C ARG A 93 18.53 9.65 0.95
N LEU A 94 17.41 9.50 0.23
CA LEU A 94 17.32 8.56 -0.89
C LEU A 94 18.40 8.83 -1.93
N HIS A 95 18.54 10.08 -2.38
CA HIS A 95 19.52 10.45 -3.39
C HIS A 95 20.96 10.24 -2.92
N ALA A 96 21.26 10.57 -1.66
CA ALA A 96 22.59 10.35 -1.08
C ALA A 96 22.96 8.85 -1.09
N LEU A 97 22.07 7.99 -0.59
CA LEU A 97 22.30 6.54 -0.56
C LEU A 97 22.32 5.93 -1.97
N TRP A 98 21.50 6.44 -2.90
CA TRP A 98 21.50 5.99 -4.29
C TRP A 98 22.81 6.32 -5.00
N LYS A 99 23.40 7.48 -4.70
CA LYS A 99 24.67 7.92 -5.29
C LYS A 99 25.84 7.05 -4.85
N SER A 100 25.84 6.58 -3.60
CA SER A 100 26.88 5.70 -3.03
C SER A 100 26.59 4.20 -3.15
N ARG A 101 25.54 3.82 -3.89
CA ARG A 101 25.08 2.43 -3.96
C ARG A 101 26.11 1.50 -4.61
N LYS A 102 26.03 0.21 -4.25
CA LYS A 102 26.74 -0.85 -4.98
C LYS A 102 25.98 -1.20 -6.27
N PRO A 103 26.66 -1.74 -7.30
CA PRO A 103 25.99 -2.35 -8.45
C PRO A 103 24.96 -3.40 -8.00
N GLY A 104 23.82 -3.45 -8.70
CA GLY A 104 22.73 -4.36 -8.34
C GLY A 104 21.82 -3.90 -7.20
N THR A 105 22.08 -2.74 -6.57
CA THR A 105 21.16 -2.15 -5.60
C THR A 105 19.82 -1.75 -6.25
N GLN A 106 18.72 -2.11 -5.61
CA GLN A 106 17.34 -1.75 -5.98
C GLN A 106 16.69 -0.89 -4.90
N ILE A 107 15.65 -0.15 -5.26
CA ILE A 107 14.76 0.52 -4.32
C ILE A 107 13.61 -0.43 -4.00
N GLU A 108 13.38 -0.71 -2.72
CA GLU A 108 12.22 -1.48 -2.27
C GLU A 108 11.17 -0.55 -1.68
N VAL A 109 9.94 -0.67 -2.15
CA VAL A 109 8.74 -0.06 -1.57
C VAL A 109 7.97 -1.15 -0.84
N THR A 110 7.84 -1.04 0.47
CA THR A 110 6.99 -1.92 1.27
C THR A 110 5.63 -1.26 1.49
N GLU A 111 4.57 -1.95 1.11
CA GLU A 111 3.19 -1.48 1.21
C GLU A 111 2.28 -2.47 1.94
N PHE A 112 1.11 -1.95 2.33
CA PHE A 112 0.17 -2.67 3.16
C PHE A 112 -1.25 -2.50 2.62
N MET A 113 -1.96 -3.61 2.48
CA MET A 113 -3.36 -3.65 2.06
C MET A 113 -4.19 -4.53 3.00
N ALA A 114 -5.49 -4.24 3.06
CA ALA A 114 -6.48 -5.16 3.59
C ALA A 114 -7.15 -5.88 2.42
N ILE A 115 -7.26 -7.20 2.54
CA ILE A 115 -8.01 -8.05 1.62
C ILE A 115 -9.24 -8.52 2.38
N ILE A 116 -10.41 -8.18 1.85
CA ILE A 116 -11.71 -8.48 2.46
C ILE A 116 -12.45 -9.42 1.50
N ALA A 117 -12.77 -10.62 1.97
CA ALA A 117 -13.49 -11.62 1.21
C ALA A 117 -14.96 -11.64 1.64
N LEU A 118 -15.85 -11.46 0.66
CA LEU A 118 -17.30 -11.44 0.83
C LEU A 118 -17.94 -12.51 -0.04
N ARG A 119 -18.93 -13.22 0.50
CA ARG A 119 -19.76 -14.19 -0.23
C ARG A 119 -21.15 -13.59 -0.43
N ALA A 120 -21.66 -13.62 -1.66
CA ALA A 120 -23.04 -13.22 -1.92
C ALA A 120 -24.00 -14.20 -1.21
N ILE A 121 -25.10 -13.68 -0.70
CA ILE A 121 -26.18 -14.49 -0.14
C ILE A 121 -27.31 -14.46 -1.17
N ASP A 122 -27.55 -15.59 -1.83
CA ASP A 122 -28.70 -15.72 -2.73
C ASP A 122 -29.97 -15.80 -1.88
N ARG A 123 -30.83 -14.78 -1.99
CA ARG A 123 -32.20 -14.80 -1.47
C ARG A 123 -33.17 -15.28 -2.53
N PHE A 124 -32.93 -16.45 -3.12
CA PHE A 124 -33.89 -17.09 -4.01
C PHE A 124 -33.84 -18.60 -3.81
N HIS A 125 -34.47 -19.07 -2.74
CA HIS A 125 -35.09 -20.38 -2.63
C HIS A 125 -36.04 -20.33 -1.42
N ASP A 126 -37.25 -19.82 -1.65
CA ASP A 126 -38.48 -20.22 -0.96
C ASP A 126 -39.55 -20.38 -2.05
#